data_AF-A0A5P8WE11-F1
#
_entry.id   AF-A0A5P8WE11-F1
#
_cell.length_a   1.000
_cell.length_b   1.000
_cell.length_c   1.000
_cell.angle_alpha   90.00
_cell.angle_beta   90.00
_cell.angle_gamma   90.00
#
_symmetry.space_group_name_H-M   'P 1'
#
loop_
_entity.id
_entity.type
_entity.pdbx_description
1 polymer ?
#
loop_
_entity_poly.entity_id
_entity_poly.type
_entity_poly.pdbx_seq_one_letter_code
_entity_poly.pdbx_strand_id
1 'polypeptide(L)'
;MDENCLAYGIEISDSDWEKTPANVKQLVEKMGQHIKESDKRFADLEAKYQELLEKINRTSKNSSSPPSSDPLNTEKQKQKNKSDKKRGGQAGHKGHSRHLYDASECESVLEHHPETCNCCGEKLVGVDSNPYRHQIVEIPPINPIIVEHRLHQLECRNCGTLTRAKLPQDVANRGYGVRVVALVAVLSGLYRHSTRMVQSAMQDIFGIRMCLGTVNKLKKEASDAIESAVWEAKIYVQNSPVVGADETYLTT
;
A
#
# COMPACT_ATOMS: atom_id res chain seq x y z
N MET A 1 23.50 -0.21 58.86
CA MET A 1 24.46 0.89 58.65
C MET A 1 23.92 1.61 57.43
N ASP A 2 22.92 2.45 57.68
CA ASP A 2 22.22 3.19 56.63
C ASP A 2 22.92 4.53 56.52
N GLU A 3 23.74 4.69 55.48
CA GLU A 3 24.36 5.96 55.11
C GLU A 3 23.25 7.00 54.92
N ASN A 4 23.19 7.95 55.84
CA ASN A 4 22.15 8.97 55.87
C ASN A 4 22.54 10.06 54.86
N CYS A 5 22.38 9.78 53.57
CA CYS A 5 22.50 10.77 52.50
C CYS A 5 21.37 11.80 52.65
N LEU A 6 21.66 12.93 53.29
CA LEU A 6 20.84 14.12 53.17
C LEU A 6 21.19 14.80 51.84
N ALA A 7 20.18 14.96 50.99
CA ALA A 7 20.28 15.67 49.71
C ALA A 7 21.02 17.01 49.91
N TYR A 8 21.82 17.43 48.92
CA TYR A 8 22.68 18.63 48.86
C TYR A 8 24.21 18.44 49.10
N GLY A 9 24.71 17.21 49.22
CA GLY A 9 26.18 16.96 49.17
C GLY A 9 26.96 17.45 50.40
N ILE A 10 26.26 17.55 51.54
CA ILE A 10 26.87 17.91 52.83
C ILE A 10 27.11 16.60 53.60
N GLU A 11 28.37 16.22 53.75
CA GLU A 11 28.76 15.06 54.54
C GLU A 11 28.75 15.44 56.02
N ILE A 12 27.78 14.92 56.78
CA ILE A 12 27.74 15.04 58.23
C ILE A 12 28.25 13.72 58.80
N SER A 13 29.32 13.77 59.61
CA SER A 13 29.84 12.56 60.26
C SER A 13 28.83 12.02 61.30
N ASP A 14 28.76 10.70 61.47
CA ASP A 14 27.85 10.07 62.44
C ASP A 14 28.06 10.60 63.87
N SER A 15 29.31 10.96 64.22
CA SER A 15 29.65 11.55 65.52
C SER A 15 29.06 12.96 65.72
N ASP A 16 29.00 13.76 64.66
CA ASP A 16 28.45 15.11 64.70
C ASP A 16 26.91 15.08 64.66
N TRP A 17 26.35 14.11 63.94
CA TRP A 17 24.91 13.85 63.96
C TRP A 17 24.45 13.42 65.35
N GLU A 18 25.16 12.52 66.04
CA GLU A 18 24.79 12.08 67.40
C GLU A 18 24.73 13.22 68.42
N LYS A 19 25.69 14.17 68.38
CA LYS A 19 25.75 15.34 69.28
C LYS A 19 24.71 16.42 68.98
N THR A 20 23.98 16.32 67.88
CA THR A 20 22.98 17.32 67.47
C THR A 20 21.76 17.27 68.39
N PRO A 21 21.25 18.43 68.90
CA PRO A 21 20.08 18.47 69.76
C PRO A 21 18.84 17.82 69.12
N ALA A 22 18.04 17.10 69.92
CA ALA A 22 16.88 16.35 69.43
C ALA A 22 15.88 17.20 68.63
N ASN A 23 15.68 18.46 69.01
CA ASN A 23 14.80 19.40 68.30
C ASN A 23 15.30 19.72 66.88
N VAL A 24 16.62 19.75 66.68
CA VAL A 24 17.24 20.02 65.38
C VAL A 24 17.13 18.77 64.49
N LYS A 25 17.33 17.57 65.04
CA LYS A 25 17.11 16.30 64.31
C LYS A 25 15.66 16.19 63.81
N GLN A 26 14.68 16.48 64.67
CA GLN A 26 13.27 16.47 64.30
C GLN A 26 12.92 17.51 63.23
N LEU A 27 13.54 18.69 63.27
CA LEU A 27 13.34 19.72 62.24
C LEU A 27 13.88 19.25 60.89
N VAL A 28 15.08 18.67 60.86
CA VAL A 28 15.71 18.16 59.63
C VAL A 28 14.90 17.01 59.04
N GLU A 29 14.40 16.08 59.87
CA GLU A 29 13.50 15.00 59.41
C GLU A 29 12.20 15.54 58.83
N LYS A 30 11.56 16.52 59.50
CA LYS A 30 10.33 17.17 58.98
C LYS A 30 10.59 17.93 57.69
N MET A 31 11.73 18.62 57.57
CA MET A 31 12.12 19.30 56.34
C MET A 31 12.38 18.28 55.21
N GLY A 32 13.04 17.15 55.50
CA GLY A 32 13.25 16.08 54.53
C GLY A 32 11.94 15.44 54.05
N GLN A 33 10.97 15.26 54.95
CA GLN A 33 9.62 14.81 54.58
C GLN A 33 8.90 15.85 53.69
N HIS A 34 8.96 17.14 54.05
CA HIS A 34 8.34 18.21 53.27
C HIS A 34 8.97 18.37 51.89
N ILE A 35 10.30 18.20 51.76
CA ILE A 35 11.00 18.22 50.47
C ILE A 35 10.52 17.05 49.61
N LYS A 36 10.48 15.83 50.13
CA LYS A 36 9.98 14.65 49.40
C LYS A 36 8.54 14.83 48.92
N GLU A 37 7.67 15.38 49.75
CA GLU A 37 6.28 15.66 49.37
C GLU A 37 6.18 16.76 48.30
N SER A 38 7.04 17.78 48.40
CA SER A 38 7.08 18.88 47.43
C SER A 38 7.60 18.40 46.07
N ASP A 39 8.67 17.63 46.04
CA ASP A 39 9.25 17.06 44.81
C ASP A 39 8.24 16.16 44.10
N LYS A 40 7.49 15.35 44.86
CA LYS A 40 6.41 14.53 44.30
C LYS A 40 5.32 15.39 43.65
N ARG A 41 4.91 16.49 44.30
CA ARG A 41 3.92 17.42 43.73
C ARG A 41 4.45 18.13 42.48
N PHE A 42 5.74 18.48 42.45
CA PHE A 42 6.37 19.06 41.27
C PHE A 42 6.35 18.09 40.09
N ALA A 43 6.76 16.83 40.30
CA ALA A 43 6.71 15.80 39.25
C ALA A 43 5.29 15.58 38.72
N ASP A 44 4.28 15.51 39.60
CA ASP A 44 2.88 15.35 39.22
C ASP A 44 2.35 16.56 38.42
N LEU A 45 2.77 17.78 38.78
CA LEU A 45 2.40 19.01 38.08
C LEU A 45 3.07 19.11 36.72
N GLU A 46 4.34 18.76 36.61
CA GLU A 46 5.08 18.73 35.34
C GLU A 46 4.46 17.72 34.37
N ALA A 47 4.11 16.53 34.85
CA ALA A 47 3.43 15.51 34.03
C ALA A 47 2.10 16.04 33.49
N LYS A 48 1.29 16.68 34.34
CA LYS A 48 0.00 17.29 33.93
C LYS A 48 0.21 18.46 32.97
N TYR A 49 1.25 19.26 33.17
CA TYR A 49 1.56 20.38 32.30
C TYR A 49 1.92 19.90 30.88
N GLN A 50 2.75 18.86 30.77
CA GLN A 50 3.08 18.25 29.48
C GLN A 50 1.85 17.65 28.79
N GLU A 51 1.01 16.91 29.52
CA GLU A 51 -0.22 16.33 28.98
C GLU A 51 -1.19 17.41 28.46
N LEU A 52 -1.32 18.52 29.19
CA LEU A 52 -2.15 19.66 28.77
C LEU A 52 -1.55 20.39 27.56
N LEU A 53 -0.23 20.57 27.50
CA LEU A 53 0.44 21.17 26.35
C LEU A 53 0.25 20.32 25.09
N GLU A 54 0.37 19.00 25.20
CA GLU A 54 0.16 18.08 24.08
C GLU A 54 -1.29 18.15 23.58
N LYS A 55 -2.27 18.20 24.50
CA LYS A 55 -3.69 18.38 24.17
C LYS A 55 -3.97 19.71 23.47
N ILE A 56 -3.33 20.80 23.90
CA ILE A 56 -3.53 22.14 23.32
C ILE A 56 -2.85 22.27 21.95
N ASN A 57 -1.66 21.68 21.77
CA ASN A 57 -0.90 21.77 20.52
C ASN A 57 -1.38 20.81 19.42
N ARG A 58 -2.33 19.93 19.73
CA ARG A 58 -2.90 19.00 18.74
C ARG A 58 -3.89 19.73 17.83
N THR A 59 -3.55 19.77 16.55
CA THR A 59 -4.35 20.39 15.48
C THR A 59 -4.47 19.44 14.30
N SER A 60 -5.40 19.70 13.38
CA SER A 60 -5.58 18.94 12.13
C SER A 60 -4.39 19.04 11.18
N LYS A 61 -3.46 19.97 11.42
CA LYS A 61 -2.21 20.12 10.67
C LYS A 61 -1.11 19.16 11.12
N ASN A 62 -1.10 18.75 12.39
CA ASN A 62 -0.07 17.88 12.97
C ASN A 62 -0.63 16.55 13.52
N SER A 63 -1.92 16.28 13.30
CA SER A 63 -2.57 15.02 13.66
C SER A 63 -3.60 14.60 12.61
N SER A 64 -3.85 13.30 12.48
CA SER A 64 -4.88 12.76 11.56
C SER A 64 -6.33 13.04 12.00
N SER A 65 -6.53 13.98 12.93
CA SER A 65 -7.85 14.40 13.40
C SER A 65 -8.50 15.36 12.40
N PRO A 66 -9.84 15.29 12.23
CA PRO A 66 -10.54 16.18 11.31
C PRO A 66 -10.47 17.65 11.78
N PRO A 67 -10.48 18.63 10.86
CA PRO A 67 -10.43 20.06 11.18
C PRO A 67 -11.56 20.56 12.09
N SER A 68 -12.68 19.82 12.15
CA SER A 68 -13.80 20.11 13.06
C SER A 68 -13.47 19.90 14.53
N SER A 69 -12.39 19.17 14.83
CA SER A 69 -11.91 18.89 16.19
C SER A 69 -10.83 19.86 16.66
N ASP A 70 -10.48 20.86 15.83
CA ASP A 70 -9.50 21.87 16.20
C ASP A 70 -10.06 22.84 17.27
N PRO A 71 -9.23 23.28 18.23
CA PRO A 71 -9.65 24.26 19.21
C PRO A 71 -10.10 25.57 18.55
N LEU A 72 -11.11 26.23 19.13
CA LEU A 72 -11.80 27.42 18.56
C LEU A 72 -10.89 28.61 18.25
N ASN A 73 -9.65 28.61 18.76
CA ASN A 73 -8.64 29.65 18.55
C ASN A 73 -7.59 29.30 17.48
N THR A 74 -7.80 28.23 16.71
CA THR A 74 -6.95 27.92 15.55
C THR A 74 -7.29 28.84 14.38
N GLU A 75 -6.27 29.43 13.75
CA GLU A 75 -6.48 30.25 12.56
C GLU A 75 -7.22 29.45 11.49
N LYS A 76 -8.48 29.82 11.24
CA LYS A 76 -9.27 29.24 10.14
C LYS A 76 -8.49 29.43 8.84
N GLN A 77 -8.34 28.36 8.08
CA GLN A 77 -7.73 28.45 6.75
C GLN A 77 -8.45 29.54 5.95
N LYS A 78 -7.69 30.53 5.48
CA LYS A 78 -8.21 31.61 4.64
C LYS A 78 -8.92 30.96 3.45
N GLN A 79 -10.23 31.20 3.34
CA GLN A 79 -10.99 30.75 2.18
C GLN A 79 -10.36 31.39 0.95
N LYS A 80 -9.89 30.55 0.01
CA LYS A 80 -9.31 31.04 -1.23
C LYS A 80 -10.38 31.83 -1.98
N ASN A 81 -10.03 33.04 -2.42
CA ASN A 81 -10.89 33.85 -3.27
C ASN A 81 -11.30 33.03 -4.49
N LYS A 82 -12.59 33.09 -4.85
CA LYS A 82 -13.10 32.43 -6.05
C LYS A 82 -12.40 33.03 -7.26
N SER A 83 -11.89 32.17 -8.15
CA SER A 83 -11.25 32.61 -9.38
C SER A 83 -12.31 33.13 -10.35
N ASP A 84 -12.09 34.31 -10.93
CA ASP A 84 -12.91 34.88 -12.01
C ASP A 84 -12.75 34.13 -13.35
N LYS A 85 -11.93 33.07 -13.38
CA LYS A 85 -11.74 32.26 -14.58
C LYS A 85 -13.00 31.44 -14.85
N LYS A 86 -13.49 31.52 -16.08
CA LYS A 86 -14.57 30.65 -16.58
C LYS A 86 -14.17 29.19 -16.40
N ARG A 87 -15.14 28.33 -16.07
CA ARG A 87 -14.94 26.88 -16.06
C ARG A 87 -14.54 26.40 -17.46
N GLY A 88 -13.40 25.71 -17.56
CA GLY A 88 -12.87 25.20 -18.82
C GLY A 88 -11.37 25.47 -18.98
N GLY A 89 -10.80 24.99 -20.09
CA GLY A 89 -9.43 25.32 -20.48
C GLY A 89 -9.25 26.83 -20.63
N GLN A 90 -8.11 27.36 -20.20
CA GLN A 90 -7.81 28.78 -20.36
C GLN A 90 -7.64 29.13 -21.85
N ALA A 91 -7.91 30.38 -22.21
CA ALA A 91 -7.67 30.86 -23.57
C ALA A 91 -6.19 30.61 -23.95
N GLY A 92 -5.96 29.92 -25.08
CA GLY A 92 -4.62 29.54 -25.55
C GLY A 92 -4.14 28.14 -25.15
N HIS A 93 -4.90 27.39 -24.33
CA HIS A 93 -4.55 25.99 -24.04
C HIS A 93 -4.76 25.12 -25.29
N LYS A 94 -3.72 24.37 -25.70
CA LYS A 94 -3.88 23.33 -26.73
C LYS A 94 -4.89 22.30 -26.24
N GLY A 95 -5.89 22.01 -27.07
CA GLY A 95 -6.85 20.95 -26.80
C GLY A 95 -6.14 19.60 -26.79
N HIS A 96 -6.45 18.77 -25.80
CA HIS A 96 -6.05 17.38 -25.79
C HIS A 96 -7.27 16.55 -26.21
N SER A 97 -7.17 15.88 -27.36
CA SER A 97 -8.15 14.88 -27.80
C SER A 97 -7.76 13.50 -27.27
N ARG A 98 -8.73 12.57 -27.27
CA ARG A 98 -8.44 11.15 -27.02
C ARG A 98 -7.40 10.66 -28.04
N HIS A 99 -6.47 9.83 -27.58
CA HIS A 99 -5.54 9.14 -28.47
C HIS A 99 -6.32 8.28 -29.46
N LEU A 100 -5.98 8.39 -30.75
CA LEU A 100 -6.50 7.53 -31.80
C LEU A 100 -5.39 6.57 -32.21
N TYR A 101 -5.70 5.27 -32.23
CA TYR A 101 -4.83 4.23 -32.78
C TYR A 101 -4.72 4.38 -34.29
N ASP A 102 -3.64 3.91 -34.91
CA ASP A 102 -3.50 3.94 -36.36
C ASP A 102 -4.42 2.90 -37.03
N ALA A 103 -4.77 3.14 -38.30
CA ALA A 103 -5.67 2.23 -39.04
C ALA A 103 -5.10 0.80 -39.17
N SER A 104 -3.76 0.66 -39.20
CA SER A 104 -3.08 -0.64 -39.22
C SER A 104 -3.15 -1.39 -37.90
N GLU A 105 -3.48 -0.72 -36.79
CA GLU A 105 -3.63 -1.32 -35.46
C GLU A 105 -5.08 -1.73 -35.17
N CYS A 106 -6.04 -1.21 -35.96
CA CYS A 106 -7.43 -1.59 -35.83
C CYS A 106 -7.66 -2.98 -36.44
N GLU A 107 -8.46 -3.82 -35.76
CA GLU A 107 -8.90 -5.11 -36.30
C GLU A 107 -9.68 -4.95 -37.61
N SER A 108 -10.47 -3.88 -37.71
CA SER A 108 -11.14 -3.47 -38.95
C SER A 108 -11.41 -1.97 -38.95
N VAL A 109 -11.52 -1.40 -40.15
CA VAL A 109 -11.96 -0.02 -40.38
C VAL A 109 -13.24 -0.07 -41.19
N LEU A 110 -14.34 0.40 -40.59
CA LEU A 110 -15.65 0.43 -41.22
C LEU A 110 -15.93 1.85 -41.71
N GLU A 111 -16.08 1.99 -43.02
CA GLU A 111 -16.34 3.29 -43.65
C GLU A 111 -17.85 3.57 -43.70
N HIS A 112 -18.29 4.65 -43.05
CA HIS A 112 -19.68 5.05 -43.00
C HIS A 112 -19.88 6.34 -43.81
N HIS A 113 -20.61 6.24 -44.92
CA HIS A 113 -20.92 7.37 -45.79
C HIS A 113 -22.39 7.78 -45.62
N PRO A 114 -22.71 9.08 -45.59
CA PRO A 114 -24.09 9.52 -45.62
C PRO A 114 -24.69 9.24 -47.00
N GLU A 115 -25.85 8.58 -47.04
CA GLU A 115 -26.53 8.28 -48.31
C GLU A 115 -27.29 9.50 -48.86
N THR A 116 -27.77 10.36 -47.97
CA THR A 116 -28.60 11.53 -48.31
C THR A 116 -28.21 12.77 -47.54
N CYS A 117 -28.51 13.93 -48.12
CA CYS A 117 -28.31 15.23 -47.49
C CYS A 117 -29.30 15.42 -46.33
N ASN A 118 -28.80 15.73 -45.14
CA ASN A 118 -29.63 15.99 -43.97
C ASN A 118 -30.54 17.23 -44.10
N CYS A 119 -30.28 18.14 -45.06
CA CYS A 119 -31.07 19.35 -45.27
C CYS A 119 -32.18 19.17 -46.32
N CYS A 120 -31.88 18.58 -47.47
CA CYS A 120 -32.82 18.48 -48.60
C CYS A 120 -33.17 17.05 -49.04
N GLY A 121 -32.52 16.02 -48.47
CA GLY A 121 -32.76 14.61 -48.80
C GLY A 121 -32.14 14.12 -50.11
N GLU A 122 -31.47 14.99 -50.87
CA GLU A 122 -30.80 14.61 -52.12
C GLU A 122 -29.71 13.56 -51.90
N LYS A 123 -29.52 12.66 -52.88
CA LYS A 123 -28.53 11.58 -52.77
C LYS A 123 -27.11 12.13 -52.81
N LEU A 124 -26.26 11.68 -51.88
CA LEU A 124 -24.86 12.10 -51.80
C LEU A 124 -23.95 11.05 -52.47
N VAL A 125 -22.96 11.54 -53.22
CA VAL A 125 -21.89 10.73 -53.83
C VAL A 125 -20.59 11.50 -53.71
N GLY A 126 -19.52 10.86 -53.23
CA GLY A 126 -18.21 11.48 -53.06
C GLY A 126 -17.29 10.67 -52.15
N VAL A 127 -16.06 11.14 -52.00
CA VAL A 127 -15.05 10.56 -51.10
C VAL A 127 -14.52 11.68 -50.21
N ASP A 128 -14.50 11.44 -48.90
CA ASP A 128 -13.82 12.32 -47.93
C ASP A 128 -12.42 11.77 -47.65
N SER A 129 -11.40 12.61 -47.86
CA SER A 129 -10.00 12.25 -47.63
C SER A 129 -9.55 12.42 -46.17
N ASN A 130 -10.36 13.08 -45.34
CA ASN A 130 -10.06 13.31 -43.93
C ASN A 130 -11.32 13.12 -43.06
N PRO A 131 -11.86 11.88 -43.00
CA PRO A 131 -13.08 11.61 -42.25
C PRO A 131 -12.87 11.82 -40.75
N TYR A 132 -13.95 12.19 -40.06
CA TYR A 132 -13.96 12.18 -38.60
C TYR A 132 -13.81 10.74 -38.07
N ARG A 133 -12.85 10.53 -37.16
CA ARG A 133 -12.50 9.20 -36.65
C ARG A 133 -13.11 8.97 -35.28
N HIS A 134 -13.93 7.92 -35.15
CA HIS A 134 -14.45 7.42 -33.88
C HIS A 134 -13.98 5.98 -33.66
N GLN A 135 -13.30 5.71 -32.54
CA GLN A 135 -12.76 4.40 -32.22
C GLN A 135 -13.38 3.84 -30.94
N ILE A 136 -13.79 2.58 -31.02
CA ILE A 136 -14.18 1.75 -29.89
C ILE A 136 -12.98 0.86 -29.57
N VAL A 137 -12.56 0.87 -28.30
CA VAL A 137 -11.47 0.02 -27.79
C VAL A 137 -12.12 -0.91 -26.79
N GLU A 138 -12.09 -2.21 -27.07
CA GLU A 138 -12.79 -3.23 -26.29
C GLU A 138 -11.83 -4.32 -25.84
N ILE A 139 -12.15 -4.97 -24.72
CA ILE A 139 -11.43 -6.14 -24.22
C ILE A 139 -12.14 -7.39 -24.76
N PRO A 140 -11.47 -8.29 -25.49
CA PRO A 140 -12.11 -9.50 -26.00
C PRO A 140 -12.57 -10.40 -24.85
N PRO A 141 -13.56 -11.29 -25.08
CA PRO A 141 -14.00 -12.24 -24.06
C PRO A 141 -12.84 -13.08 -23.52
N ILE A 142 -12.64 -13.04 -22.20
CA ILE A 142 -11.54 -13.73 -21.52
C ILE A 142 -12.02 -15.08 -21.03
N ASN A 143 -11.56 -16.16 -21.66
CA ASN A 143 -11.92 -17.54 -21.28
C ASN A 143 -10.67 -18.33 -20.84
N PRO A 144 -10.73 -19.08 -19.72
CA PRO A 144 -9.62 -19.92 -19.29
C PRO A 144 -9.48 -21.13 -20.22
N ILE A 145 -8.23 -21.49 -20.53
CA ILE A 145 -7.90 -22.72 -21.25
C ILE A 145 -7.74 -23.83 -20.20
N ILE A 146 -8.63 -24.82 -20.22
CA ILE A 146 -8.64 -25.94 -19.27
C ILE A 146 -8.29 -27.22 -20.02
N VAL A 147 -7.21 -27.90 -19.59
CA VAL A 147 -6.78 -29.20 -20.12
C VAL A 147 -6.88 -30.24 -19.01
N GLU A 148 -7.69 -31.26 -19.21
CA GLU A 148 -7.90 -32.35 -18.24
C GLU A 148 -7.00 -33.55 -18.57
N HIS A 149 -6.10 -33.92 -17.66
CA HIS A 149 -5.28 -35.13 -17.79
C HIS A 149 -5.93 -36.29 -17.05
N ARG A 150 -6.50 -37.25 -17.79
CA ARG A 150 -7.16 -38.44 -17.22
C ARG A 150 -6.17 -39.59 -17.04
N LEU A 151 -5.86 -39.87 -15.77
CA LEU A 151 -4.93 -40.94 -15.40
C LEU A 151 -5.71 -42.22 -15.09
N HIS A 152 -5.96 -43.03 -16.13
CA HIS A 152 -6.67 -44.29 -16.02
C HIS A 152 -5.89 -45.33 -15.20
N GLN A 153 -6.62 -46.21 -14.52
CA GLN A 153 -6.08 -47.34 -13.76
C GLN A 153 -6.62 -48.64 -14.36
N LEU A 154 -5.71 -49.56 -14.72
CA LEU A 154 -6.05 -50.82 -15.35
C LEU A 154 -5.49 -51.99 -14.55
N GLU A 155 -6.20 -53.11 -14.57
CA GLU A 155 -5.80 -54.34 -13.90
C GLU A 155 -4.93 -55.22 -14.81
N CYS A 156 -3.83 -55.73 -14.27
CA CYS A 156 -3.01 -56.72 -14.95
C CYS A 156 -3.69 -58.08 -14.92
N ARG A 157 -4.03 -58.64 -16.09
CA ARG A 157 -4.67 -59.96 -16.21
C ARG A 157 -3.83 -61.13 -15.67
N ASN A 158 -2.52 -60.95 -15.52
CA ASN A 158 -1.61 -62.02 -15.11
C ASN A 158 -1.38 -62.07 -13.58
N CYS A 159 -1.35 -60.93 -12.90
CA CYS A 159 -1.05 -60.85 -11.47
C CYS A 159 -2.10 -60.07 -10.65
N GLY A 160 -3.18 -59.59 -11.27
CA GLY A 160 -4.24 -58.80 -10.63
C GLY A 160 -3.82 -57.40 -10.17
N THR A 161 -2.58 -56.96 -10.44
CA THR A 161 -2.09 -55.66 -9.97
C THR A 161 -2.76 -54.52 -10.73
N LEU A 162 -3.36 -53.58 -9.99
CA LEU A 162 -3.92 -52.35 -10.57
C LEU A 162 -2.81 -51.30 -10.77
N THR A 163 -2.60 -50.87 -12.01
CA THR A 163 -1.58 -49.87 -12.36
C THR A 163 -2.23 -48.61 -12.90
N ARG A 164 -1.92 -47.45 -12.30
CA ARG A 164 -2.39 -46.13 -12.76
C ARG A 164 -1.38 -45.47 -13.68
N ALA A 165 -1.87 -44.84 -14.75
CA ALA A 165 -1.05 -43.99 -15.60
C ALA A 165 -0.40 -42.85 -14.80
N LYS A 166 0.85 -42.52 -15.13
CA LYS A 166 1.56 -41.39 -14.52
C LYS A 166 1.34 -40.14 -15.37
N LEU A 167 1.33 -38.98 -14.71
CA LEU A 167 1.33 -37.72 -15.42
C LEU A 167 2.65 -37.57 -16.21
N PRO A 168 2.62 -37.11 -17.47
CA PRO A 168 3.83 -36.79 -18.23
C PRO A 168 4.72 -35.78 -17.49
N GLN A 169 6.05 -35.86 -17.68
CA GLN A 169 7.03 -35.02 -16.95
C GLN A 169 6.94 -33.53 -17.31
N ASP A 170 6.47 -33.22 -18.52
CA ASP A 170 6.26 -31.88 -19.05
C ASP A 170 5.01 -31.19 -18.48
N VAL A 171 4.12 -31.94 -17.84
CA VAL A 171 2.90 -31.38 -17.25
C VAL A 171 3.16 -31.00 -15.80
N ALA A 172 2.94 -29.72 -15.48
CA ALA A 172 3.08 -29.22 -14.13
C ALA A 172 2.08 -29.90 -13.17
N ASN A 173 2.60 -30.51 -12.10
CA ASN A 173 1.79 -31.15 -11.05
C ASN A 173 0.91 -30.17 -10.24
N ARG A 174 1.04 -28.85 -10.45
CA ARG A 174 0.48 -27.80 -9.59
C ARG A 174 -0.89 -27.28 -10.03
N GLY A 175 -1.41 -27.78 -11.17
CA GLY A 175 -2.79 -27.53 -11.62
C GLY A 175 -3.06 -26.15 -12.23
N TYR A 176 -2.08 -25.24 -12.22
CA TYR A 176 -2.17 -23.93 -12.87
C TYR A 176 -1.00 -23.72 -13.83
N GLY A 177 -1.28 -23.10 -14.97
CA GLY A 177 -0.25 -22.80 -15.97
C GLY A 177 0.58 -21.56 -15.64
N VAL A 178 1.73 -21.43 -16.30
CA VAL A 178 2.70 -20.34 -16.09
C VAL A 178 2.11 -18.93 -16.24
N ARG A 179 1.14 -18.73 -17.14
CA ARG A 179 0.46 -17.43 -17.31
C ARG A 179 -0.38 -17.04 -16.11
N VAL A 180 -1.00 -18.02 -15.44
CA VAL A 180 -1.79 -17.78 -14.22
C VAL A 180 -0.85 -17.38 -13.08
N VAL A 181 0.29 -18.07 -12.94
CA VAL A 181 1.35 -17.73 -11.98
C VAL A 181 1.81 -16.29 -12.17
N ALA A 182 2.14 -15.92 -13.41
CA ALA A 182 2.59 -14.57 -13.75
C ALA A 182 1.54 -13.49 -13.44
N LEU A 183 0.26 -13.72 -13.79
CA LEU A 183 -0.82 -12.77 -13.48
C LEU A 183 -0.99 -12.57 -11.97
N VAL A 184 -0.97 -13.65 -11.19
CA VAL A 184 -1.06 -13.56 -9.72
C VAL A 184 0.12 -12.77 -9.14
N ALA A 185 1.33 -12.98 -9.67
CA ALA A 185 2.52 -12.26 -9.25
C ALA A 185 2.44 -10.76 -9.58
N VAL A 186 1.98 -10.40 -10.78
CA VAL A 186 1.81 -9.00 -11.21
C VAL A 186 0.74 -8.30 -10.37
N LEU A 187 -0.42 -8.92 -10.18
CA LEU A 187 -1.50 -8.34 -9.37
C LEU A 187 -1.07 -8.13 -7.92
N SER A 188 -0.37 -9.10 -7.32
CA SER A 188 0.05 -9.00 -5.93
C SER A 188 1.28 -8.14 -5.72
N GLY A 189 2.28 -8.23 -6.59
CA GLY A 189 3.56 -7.55 -6.44
C GLY A 189 3.52 -6.12 -6.97
N LEU A 190 3.24 -5.96 -8.26
CA LEU A 190 3.26 -4.66 -8.93
C LEU A 190 2.05 -3.80 -8.53
N TYR A 191 0.85 -4.38 -8.61
CA TYR A 191 -0.39 -3.67 -8.29
C TYR A 191 -0.80 -3.75 -6.81
N ARG A 192 0.02 -4.39 -5.97
CA ARG A 192 -0.14 -4.47 -4.51
C ARG A 192 -1.51 -4.94 -4.04
N HIS A 193 -2.19 -5.76 -4.83
CA HIS A 193 -3.48 -6.32 -4.43
C HIS A 193 -3.29 -7.29 -3.26
N SER A 194 -4.20 -7.21 -2.28
CA SER A 194 -4.27 -8.21 -1.22
C SER A 194 -4.57 -9.59 -1.79
N THR A 195 -4.22 -10.67 -1.08
CA THR A 195 -4.50 -12.04 -1.52
C THR A 195 -5.98 -12.27 -1.85
N ARG A 196 -6.89 -11.62 -1.11
CA ARG A 196 -8.34 -11.67 -1.39
C ARG A 196 -8.71 -10.92 -2.67
N MET A 197 -8.16 -9.74 -2.89
CA MET A 197 -8.40 -8.98 -4.13
C MET A 197 -7.89 -9.74 -5.36
N VAL A 198 -6.72 -10.38 -5.26
CA VAL A 198 -6.21 -11.23 -6.35
C VAL A 198 -7.17 -12.39 -6.60
N GLN A 199 -7.62 -13.09 -5.56
CA GLN A 199 -8.60 -14.17 -5.71
C GLN A 199 -9.88 -13.69 -6.43
N SER A 200 -10.46 -12.56 -6.00
CA SER A 200 -11.64 -11.98 -6.64
C SER A 200 -11.37 -11.60 -8.09
N ALA A 201 -10.27 -10.89 -8.38
CA ALA A 201 -9.92 -10.50 -9.75
C ALA A 201 -9.75 -11.71 -10.67
N MET A 202 -9.10 -12.78 -10.19
CA MET A 202 -8.95 -14.02 -10.96
C MET A 202 -10.29 -14.70 -11.25
N GLN A 203 -11.24 -14.62 -10.33
CA GLN A 203 -12.59 -15.15 -10.53
C GLN A 203 -13.44 -14.27 -11.46
N ASP A 204 -13.45 -12.96 -11.21
CA ASP A 204 -14.40 -12.03 -11.82
C ASP A 204 -13.98 -11.67 -13.26
N ILE A 205 -12.68 -11.55 -13.52
CA ILE A 205 -12.14 -11.16 -14.83
C ILE A 205 -11.82 -12.40 -15.68
N PHE A 206 -11.25 -13.44 -15.06
CA PHE A 206 -10.72 -14.60 -15.80
C PHE A 206 -11.55 -15.89 -15.61
N GLY A 207 -12.55 -15.89 -14.72
CA GLY A 207 -13.34 -17.08 -14.42
C GLY A 207 -12.58 -18.18 -13.67
N ILE A 208 -11.39 -17.88 -13.12
CA ILE A 208 -10.52 -18.87 -12.50
C ILE A 208 -10.77 -18.93 -10.99
N ARG A 209 -11.36 -20.05 -10.55
CA ARG A 209 -11.58 -20.34 -9.13
C ARG A 209 -10.29 -20.78 -8.46
N MET A 210 -9.92 -20.11 -7.38
CA MET A 210 -8.81 -20.51 -6.52
C MET A 210 -9.08 -20.14 -5.06
N CYS A 211 -8.39 -20.79 -4.14
CA CYS A 211 -8.42 -20.43 -2.72
C CYS A 211 -7.25 -19.50 -2.35
N LEU A 212 -7.35 -18.83 -1.21
CA LEU A 212 -6.30 -17.92 -0.72
C LEU A 212 -4.93 -18.60 -0.58
N GLY A 213 -4.92 -19.86 -0.15
CA GLY A 213 -3.69 -20.65 -0.05
C GLY A 213 -3.01 -20.87 -1.40
N THR A 214 -3.80 -21.06 -2.47
CA THR A 214 -3.29 -21.19 -3.84
C THR A 214 -2.63 -19.90 -4.29
N VAL A 215 -3.24 -18.74 -4.04
CA VAL A 215 -2.64 -17.44 -4.40
C VAL A 215 -1.24 -17.30 -3.79
N ASN A 216 -1.08 -17.63 -2.50
CA ASN A 216 0.23 -17.58 -1.84
C ASN A 216 1.24 -18.59 -2.42
N LYS A 217 0.79 -19.79 -2.79
CA LYS A 217 1.64 -20.79 -3.46
C LYS A 217 2.12 -20.28 -4.83
N LEU A 218 1.23 -19.70 -5.63
CA LEU A 218 1.56 -19.17 -6.95
C LEU A 218 2.50 -17.96 -6.84
N LYS A 219 2.32 -17.10 -5.83
CA LYS A 219 3.27 -16.02 -5.53
C LYS A 219 4.67 -16.55 -5.23
N LYS A 220 4.75 -17.61 -4.42
CA LYS A 220 6.04 -18.24 -4.10
C LYS A 220 6.68 -18.85 -5.35
N GLU A 221 5.89 -19.56 -6.16
CA GLU A 221 6.37 -20.12 -7.42
C GLU A 221 6.91 -19.05 -8.38
N ALA A 222 6.22 -17.91 -8.48
CA ALA A 222 6.72 -16.77 -9.25
C ALA A 222 8.02 -16.19 -8.65
N SER A 223 8.10 -16.08 -7.32
CA SER A 223 9.30 -15.60 -6.62
C SER A 223 10.51 -16.51 -6.88
N ASP A 224 10.31 -17.82 -6.79
CA ASP A 224 11.34 -18.82 -7.06
C ASP A 224 11.79 -18.74 -8.54
N ALA A 225 10.85 -18.50 -9.47
CA ALA A 225 11.15 -18.39 -10.90
C ALA A 225 11.97 -17.14 -11.28
N ILE A 226 11.87 -16.06 -10.52
CA ILE A 226 12.60 -14.80 -10.78
C ILE A 226 13.84 -14.61 -9.90
N GLU A 227 14.17 -15.61 -9.07
CA GLU A 227 15.25 -15.51 -8.08
C GLU A 227 16.59 -15.10 -8.71
N SER A 228 16.95 -15.71 -9.85
CA SER A 228 18.19 -15.39 -10.56
C SER A 228 18.22 -13.93 -11.04
N ALA A 229 17.15 -13.45 -11.67
CA ALA A 229 17.05 -12.08 -12.15
C ALA A 229 17.11 -11.06 -11.00
N VAL A 230 16.48 -11.36 -9.86
CA VAL A 230 16.57 -10.55 -8.64
C VAL A 230 18.00 -10.53 -8.10
N TRP A 231 18.69 -11.67 -8.14
CA TRP A 231 20.08 -11.76 -7.71
C TRP A 231 21.03 -10.95 -8.62
N GLU A 232 20.85 -11.03 -9.93
CA GLU A 232 21.60 -10.23 -10.91
C GLU A 232 21.37 -8.73 -10.69
N ALA A 233 20.11 -8.30 -10.51
CA ALA A 233 19.78 -6.92 -10.20
C ALA A 233 20.43 -6.45 -8.89
N LYS A 234 20.48 -7.31 -7.88
CA LYS A 234 21.15 -7.02 -6.60
C LYS A 234 22.65 -6.81 -6.80
N ILE A 235 23.33 -7.70 -7.53
CA ILE A 235 24.76 -7.57 -7.84
C ILE A 235 25.02 -6.26 -8.61
N TYR A 236 24.18 -5.95 -9.60
CA TYR A 236 24.28 -4.72 -10.37
C TYR A 236 24.21 -3.48 -9.49
N VAL A 237 23.23 -3.41 -8.59
CA VAL A 237 23.07 -2.27 -7.66
C VAL A 237 24.27 -2.17 -6.70
N GLN A 238 24.79 -3.29 -6.19
CA GLN A 238 25.95 -3.30 -5.29
C GLN A 238 27.24 -2.77 -5.94
N ASN A 239 27.39 -2.97 -7.25
CA ASN A 239 28.56 -2.51 -8.01
C ASN A 239 28.36 -1.12 -8.65
N SER A 240 27.19 -0.49 -8.47
CA SER A 240 26.92 0.84 -9.01
C SER A 240 27.75 1.91 -8.27
N PRO A 241 28.38 2.87 -8.97
CA PRO A 241 29.16 3.93 -8.34
C PRO A 241 28.33 4.85 -7.43
N VAL A 242 27.01 4.91 -7.67
CA VAL A 242 26.06 5.65 -6.85
C VAL A 242 24.84 4.77 -6.60
N VAL A 243 24.44 4.65 -5.33
CA VAL A 243 23.27 3.88 -4.89
C VAL A 243 22.34 4.81 -4.11
N GLY A 244 21.11 4.96 -4.58
CA GLY A 244 20.05 5.63 -3.83
C GLY A 244 19.42 4.66 -2.84
N ALA A 245 19.67 4.84 -1.55
CA ALA A 245 18.99 4.11 -0.49
C ALA A 245 17.85 4.97 0.09
N ASP A 246 16.64 4.42 0.10
CA ASP A 246 15.47 5.02 0.74
C ASP A 246 14.89 4.01 1.73
N GLU A 247 14.72 4.43 2.98
CA GLU A 247 14.23 3.56 4.04
C GLU A 247 12.70 3.50 4.00
N THR A 248 12.15 2.32 3.74
CA THR A 248 10.71 2.09 3.85
C THR A 248 10.41 1.38 5.17
N TYR A 249 9.80 2.11 6.11
CA TYR A 249 9.29 1.52 7.35
C TYR A 249 7.96 0.81 7.08
N LEU A 250 7.88 -0.47 7.42
CA LEU A 250 6.63 -1.23 7.40
C LEU A 250 5.99 -1.17 8.79
N THR A 251 4.84 -0.53 8.92
CA THR A 251 3.97 -0.71 10.09
C THR A 251 3.31 -2.08 9.99
N THR A 252 3.61 -2.93 10.98
CA THR A 252 3.14 -4.32 11.05
C THR A 252 1.72 -4.40 11.60
#